data_AF-A0A416D4N4-F1
#
_entry.id   AF-A0A416D4N4-F1
#
_cell.length_a   1.000
_cell.length_b   1.000
_cell.length_c   1.000
_cell.angle_alpha   90.00
_cell.angle_beta   90.00
_cell.angle_gamma   90.00
#
_symmetry.space_group_name_H-M   'P 1'
#
loop_
_entity.id
_entity.type
_entity.pdbx_description
1 polymer ?
#
loop_
_entity_poly.entity_id
_entity_poly.type
_entity_poly.pdbx_seq_one_letter_code
_entity_poly.pdbx_strand_id
1 'polypeptide(L)'
;MSRYFKFVWAGIFLCPAPIYWVMLGLVIIIFAIGLITNRMVDDPYGEAEQQYKITVGYIIENCKSVPYKIFYTDEQTNKRTEIPSKNVTIQHISDSIYEIYVRIKRQDGDGYDYAIAKLKKISDTEYRTVKVEVGREVI
;
A
#
# COMPACT_ATOMS: atom_id res chain seq x y z
N MET A 1 -48.74 -16.88 44.96
CA MET A 1 -47.79 -16.69 43.84
C MET A 1 -48.27 -17.53 42.65
N SER A 2 -48.64 -16.87 41.56
CA SER A 2 -49.36 -17.45 40.42
C SER A 2 -48.55 -18.55 39.70
N ARG A 3 -49.22 -19.64 39.30
CA ARG A 3 -48.65 -20.84 38.64
C ARG A 3 -47.81 -20.50 37.38
N TYR A 4 -48.01 -19.34 36.78
CA TYR A 4 -47.27 -18.86 35.61
C TYR A 4 -45.85 -18.33 35.93
N PHE A 5 -45.56 -17.98 37.18
CA PHE A 5 -44.24 -17.46 37.58
C PHE A 5 -43.15 -18.55 37.53
N LYS A 6 -43.52 -19.83 37.65
CA LYS A 6 -42.59 -20.96 37.55
C LYS A 6 -42.03 -21.16 36.13
N PHE A 7 -42.78 -20.76 35.10
CA PHE A 7 -42.34 -20.87 33.70
C PHE A 7 -41.38 -19.76 33.28
N VAL A 8 -41.48 -18.57 33.89
CA VAL A 8 -40.53 -17.47 33.66
C VAL A 8 -39.13 -17.84 34.15
N TRP A 9 -39.03 -18.51 35.31
CA TRP A 9 -37.77 -19.02 35.84
C TRP A 9 -37.17 -20.16 35.02
N ALA A 10 -37.99 -21.03 34.44
CA ALA A 10 -37.52 -22.10 33.55
C ALA A 10 -37.03 -21.54 32.20
N GLY A 11 -37.64 -20.48 31.67
CA GLY A 11 -37.24 -19.82 30.43
C GLY A 11 -35.88 -19.13 30.51
N ILE A 12 -35.52 -18.56 31.67
CA ILE A 12 -34.21 -17.92 31.90
C ILE A 12 -33.07 -18.96 31.95
N PHE A 13 -33.34 -20.19 32.40
CA PHE A 13 -32.37 -21.30 32.37
C PHE A 13 -32.29 -22.01 31.00
N LEU A 14 -33.31 -21.86 30.15
CA LEU A 14 -33.40 -22.50 28.84
C LEU A 14 -32.77 -21.69 27.70
N CYS A 15 -32.44 -20.41 27.91
CA CYS A 15 -31.51 -19.71 27.02
C CYS A 15 -30.11 -20.07 27.51
N PRO A 16 -29.43 -21.04 26.89
CA PRO A 16 -28.21 -21.56 27.46
C PRO A 16 -27.22 -20.40 27.40
N ALA A 17 -26.71 -19.95 28.54
CA ALA A 17 -25.51 -19.14 28.61
C ALA A 17 -24.47 -19.55 27.55
N PRO A 18 -24.24 -20.85 27.23
CA PRO A 18 -23.36 -21.23 26.13
C PRO A 18 -23.78 -20.76 24.73
N ILE A 19 -25.07 -20.70 24.38
CA ILE A 19 -25.52 -20.16 23.07
C ILE A 19 -25.20 -18.67 22.96
N TYR A 20 -25.38 -17.92 24.05
CA TYR A 20 -24.97 -16.51 24.09
C TYR A 20 -23.47 -16.35 23.83
N TRP A 21 -22.63 -17.14 24.49
CA TRP A 21 -21.18 -17.13 24.27
C TRP A 21 -20.78 -17.54 22.85
N VAL A 22 -21.50 -18.50 22.25
CA VAL A 22 -21.28 -18.93 20.85
C VAL A 22 -21.66 -17.82 19.88
N MET A 23 -22.82 -17.17 20.06
CA MET A 23 -23.25 -16.05 19.21
C MET A 23 -22.30 -14.85 19.34
N LEU A 24 -21.88 -14.52 20.56
CA LEU A 24 -20.91 -13.45 20.81
C LEU A 24 -19.56 -13.74 20.14
N GLY A 25 -19.07 -14.98 20.26
CA GLY A 25 -17.83 -15.41 19.61
C GLY A 25 -17.91 -15.32 18.09
N LEU A 26 -19.04 -15.72 17.51
CA LEU A 26 -19.26 -15.68 16.06
C LEU A 26 -19.26 -14.24 15.53
N VAL A 27 -19.89 -13.30 16.25
CA VAL A 27 -19.87 -11.87 15.90
C VAL A 27 -18.46 -11.29 15.96
N ILE A 28 -17.67 -11.64 16.99
CA ILE A 28 -16.27 -11.19 17.11
C ILE A 28 -15.42 -11.73 15.95
N ILE A 29 -15.62 -13.00 15.56
CA ILE A 29 -14.89 -13.61 14.44
C ILE A 29 -15.25 -12.92 13.12
N ILE A 30 -16.54 -12.68 12.84
CA ILE A 30 -16.96 -11.95 11.63
C ILE A 30 -16.36 -10.54 11.62
N PHE A 31 -16.35 -9.85 12.75
CA PHE A 31 -15.78 -8.51 12.85
C PHE A 31 -14.25 -8.50 12.63
N ALA A 32 -13.55 -9.51 13.17
CA ALA A 32 -12.11 -9.68 12.95
C ALA A 32 -11.80 -10.00 11.48
N ILE A 33 -12.57 -10.89 10.84
CA ILE A 33 -12.43 -11.19 9.42
C ILE A 33 -12.70 -9.93 8.59
N GLY A 34 -13.77 -9.17 8.89
CA GLY A 34 -14.10 -7.92 8.22
C GLY A 34 -13.01 -6.85 8.33
N LEU A 35 -12.36 -6.72 9.49
CA LEU A 35 -11.21 -5.83 9.67
C LEU A 35 -10.00 -6.27 8.83
N ILE A 36 -9.74 -7.58 8.75
CA ILE A 36 -8.64 -8.13 7.94
C ILE A 36 -8.94 -7.95 6.45
N THR A 37 -10.14 -8.29 5.98
CA THR A 37 -10.52 -8.15 4.57
C THR A 37 -10.59 -6.70 4.15
N ASN A 38 -11.09 -5.77 4.96
CA ASN A 38 -11.03 -4.34 4.62
C ASN A 38 -9.59 -3.87 4.45
N ARG A 39 -8.66 -4.30 5.32
CA ARG A 39 -7.23 -4.00 5.15
C ARG A 39 -6.61 -4.63 3.89
N MET A 40 -7.16 -5.74 3.39
CA MET A 40 -6.69 -6.40 2.16
C MET A 40 -7.33 -5.82 0.89
N VAL A 41 -8.55 -5.30 0.97
CA VAL A 41 -9.32 -4.74 -0.16
C VAL A 41 -8.90 -3.30 -0.48
N ASP A 42 -8.32 -2.58 0.48
CA ASP A 42 -7.86 -1.20 0.30
C ASP A 42 -6.57 -1.06 -0.55
N ASP A 43 -5.95 -2.15 -1.00
CA ASP A 43 -4.83 -2.09 -1.96
C ASP A 43 -5.33 -2.44 -3.38
N PRO A 44 -5.66 -1.45 -4.23
CA PRO A 44 -6.13 -1.68 -5.60
C PRO A 44 -5.04 -2.24 -6.53
N TYR A 45 -3.88 -2.58 -5.99
CA TYR A 45 -2.70 -3.01 -6.71
C TYR A 45 -2.19 -4.33 -6.11
N GLY A 46 -1.90 -5.30 -6.98
CA GLY A 46 -1.26 -6.54 -6.53
C GLY A 46 0.16 -6.27 -6.04
N GLU A 47 0.65 -7.08 -5.08
CA GLU A 47 2.02 -6.98 -4.59
C GLU A 47 3.01 -7.05 -5.77
N ALA A 48 3.86 -6.01 -5.89
CA ALA A 48 4.95 -6.00 -6.88
C ALA A 48 5.75 -7.31 -6.79
N GLU A 49 6.23 -7.82 -7.92
CA GLU A 49 7.04 -9.05 -7.91
C GLU A 49 8.33 -8.83 -7.10
N GLN A 50 8.81 -7.58 -7.06
CA GLN A 50 10.04 -7.21 -6.37
C GLN A 50 9.88 -5.88 -5.64
N GLN A 51 10.56 -5.76 -4.50
CA GLN A 51 10.69 -4.47 -3.80
C GLN A 51 11.82 -3.67 -4.45
N TYR A 52 11.52 -2.42 -4.79
CA TYR A 52 12.44 -1.52 -5.50
C TYR A 52 12.78 -0.31 -4.63
N LYS A 53 14.07 0.02 -4.53
CA LYS A 53 14.52 1.32 -4.00
C LYS A 53 14.76 2.29 -5.14
N ILE A 54 13.96 3.35 -5.23
CA ILE A 54 14.15 4.38 -6.26
C ILE A 54 15.15 5.44 -5.77
N THR A 55 16.16 5.71 -6.60
CA THR A 55 17.12 6.81 -6.43
C THR A 55 17.05 7.73 -7.62
N VAL A 56 16.86 9.03 -7.39
CA VAL A 56 16.68 10.02 -8.47
C VAL A 56 17.88 10.97 -8.50
N GLY A 57 18.62 10.95 -9.60
CA GLY A 57 19.55 12.00 -10.01
C GLY A 57 18.83 13.15 -10.72
N TYR A 58 19.35 14.36 -10.55
CA TYR A 58 18.76 15.59 -11.08
C TYR A 58 19.73 16.32 -12.01
N ILE A 59 19.19 17.14 -12.90
CA ILE A 59 19.92 18.17 -13.64
C ILE A 59 19.39 19.53 -13.21
N ILE A 60 20.31 20.46 -12.99
CA ILE A 60 19.97 21.86 -12.79
C ILE A 60 20.06 22.54 -14.15
N GLU A 61 18.93 22.92 -14.72
CA GLU A 61 18.86 23.67 -15.97
C GLU A 61 18.12 24.99 -15.71
N ASN A 62 18.74 26.13 -16.04
CA ASN A 62 18.15 27.47 -15.87
C ASN A 62 17.61 27.77 -14.45
N CYS A 63 18.39 27.47 -13.40
CA CYS A 63 18.01 27.65 -11.99
C CYS A 63 16.75 26.87 -11.57
N LYS A 64 16.25 25.97 -12.42
CA LYS A 64 15.19 25.02 -12.09
C LYS A 64 15.84 23.66 -11.93
N SER A 65 15.82 23.16 -10.70
CA SER A 65 16.27 21.80 -10.38
C SER A 65 15.19 20.82 -10.84
N VAL A 66 15.46 20.11 -11.94
CA VAL A 66 14.54 19.14 -12.54
C VAL A 66 15.15 17.74 -12.39
N PRO A 67 14.43 16.75 -11.82
CA PRO A 67 14.91 15.37 -11.79
C PRO A 67 15.09 14.84 -13.23
N TYR A 68 16.27 14.29 -13.53
CA TYR A 68 16.68 13.98 -14.91
C TYR A 68 17.05 12.51 -15.11
N LYS A 69 17.65 11.88 -14.10
CA LYS A 69 18.07 10.47 -14.14
C LYS A 69 17.42 9.72 -13.01
N ILE A 70 16.77 8.60 -13.29
CA ILE A 70 16.22 7.76 -12.24
C ILE A 70 16.89 6.40 -12.33
N PHE A 71 17.27 5.91 -11.18
CA PHE A 71 17.79 4.58 -10.99
C PHE A 71 16.87 3.86 -10.03
N TYR A 72 16.69 2.57 -10.24
CA TYR A 72 16.22 1.72 -9.17
C TYR A 72 17.35 0.78 -8.75
N THR A 73 17.33 0.42 -7.48
CA THR A 73 18.09 -0.68 -6.95
C THR A 73 17.11 -1.79 -6.62
N ASP A 74 17.29 -2.94 -7.25
CA ASP A 74 16.60 -4.17 -6.89
C ASP A 74 17.14 -4.64 -5.53
N GLU A 75 16.27 -4.82 -4.54
CA GLU A 75 16.68 -5.21 -3.19
C GLU A 75 17.25 -6.64 -3.11
N GLN A 76 16.81 -7.54 -4.00
CA GLN A 76 17.26 -8.93 -3.98
C GLN A 76 18.66 -9.06 -4.57
N THR A 77 18.91 -8.37 -5.67
CA THR A 77 20.19 -8.46 -6.41
C THR A 77 21.16 -7.34 -6.06
N ASN A 78 20.70 -6.31 -5.32
CA ASN A 78 21.41 -5.07 -5.04
C ASN A 78 21.97 -4.38 -6.29
N LYS A 79 21.40 -4.71 -7.46
CA LYS A 79 21.85 -4.21 -8.74
C LYS A 79 21.16 -2.88 -8.99
N ARG A 80 21.97 -1.86 -9.29
CA ARG A 80 21.48 -0.55 -9.71
C ARG A 80 21.28 -0.55 -11.22
N THR A 81 20.10 -0.14 -11.66
CA THR A 81 19.74 -0.05 -13.07
C THR A 81 19.19 1.34 -13.38
N GLU A 82 19.69 1.94 -14.46
CA GLU A 82 19.18 3.20 -14.98
C GLU A 82 17.87 2.95 -15.74
N ILE A 83 16.88 3.78 -15.47
CA ILE A 83 15.56 3.66 -16.07
C ILE A 83 15.50 4.55 -17.30
N PRO A 84 15.10 4.02 -18.47
CA PRO A 84 14.92 4.82 -19.66
C PRO A 84 13.93 5.96 -19.41
N SER A 85 14.25 7.19 -19.84
CA SER A 85 13.40 8.36 -19.63
C SER A 85 11.98 8.20 -20.16
N LYS A 86 11.77 7.38 -21.20
CA LYS A 86 10.45 7.04 -21.75
C LYS A 86 9.52 6.29 -20.77
N ASN A 87 10.08 5.69 -19.73
CA ASN A 87 9.35 4.94 -18.71
C ASN A 87 9.13 5.76 -17.43
N VAL A 88 9.47 7.05 -17.46
CA VAL A 88 9.42 7.96 -16.32
C VAL A 88 8.43 9.06 -16.64
N THR A 89 7.52 9.32 -15.70
CA THR A 89 6.70 10.52 -15.70
C THR A 89 6.94 11.27 -14.40
N ILE A 90 7.20 12.57 -14.49
CA ILE A 90 7.42 13.44 -13.33
C ILE A 90 6.31 14.47 -13.31
N GLN A 91 5.63 14.59 -12.17
CA GLN A 91 4.60 15.58 -11.93
C GLN A 91 4.99 16.47 -10.75
N HIS A 92 4.90 17.77 -10.94
CA HIS A 92 5.03 18.72 -9.85
C HIS A 92 3.68 18.81 -9.11
N ILE A 93 3.67 18.52 -7.81
CA ILE A 93 2.45 18.53 -7.01
C ILE A 93 2.30 19.87 -6.27
N SER A 94 3.36 20.33 -5.61
CA SER A 94 3.33 21.53 -4.77
C SER A 94 4.73 22.10 -4.59
N ASP A 95 4.85 23.26 -3.95
CA ASP A 95 6.13 23.93 -3.68
C ASP A 95 7.14 22.94 -3.10
N SER A 96 8.09 22.52 -3.95
CA SER A 96 9.16 21.58 -3.62
C SER A 96 8.79 20.09 -3.51
N ILE A 97 7.58 19.67 -3.87
CA ILE A 97 7.19 18.24 -3.90
C ILE A 97 6.93 17.78 -5.33
N TYR A 98 7.62 16.72 -5.70
CA TYR A 98 7.50 16.06 -7.00
C TYR A 98 7.04 14.62 -6.80
N GLU A 99 6.10 14.19 -7.62
CA GLU A 99 5.72 12.79 -7.72
C GLU A 99 6.28 12.22 -9.01
N ILE A 100 6.85 11.02 -8.89
CA ILE A 100 7.56 10.36 -9.96
C ILE A 100 6.92 9.00 -10.14
N TYR A 101 6.35 8.78 -11.32
CA TYR A 101 5.86 7.51 -11.76
C TYR A 101 6.89 6.82 -12.64
N VAL A 102 7.18 5.57 -12.34
CA VAL A 102 8.21 4.78 -13.00
C VAL A 102 7.63 3.44 -13.43
N ARG A 103 7.83 3.06 -14.69
CA ARG A 103 7.49 1.72 -15.21
C ARG A 103 8.75 0.87 -15.34
N ILE A 104 8.79 -0.24 -14.62
CA ILE A 104 9.90 -1.19 -14.57
C ILE A 104 9.44 -2.46 -15.26
N LYS A 105 10.22 -2.93 -16.24
CA LYS A 105 9.91 -4.19 -16.91
C LYS A 105 10.20 -5.34 -15.97
N ARG A 106 9.26 -6.28 -15.81
CA ARG A 106 9.42 -7.46 -14.96
C ARG A 106 10.49 -8.41 -15.51
N GLN A 107 11.08 -9.21 -14.63
CA GLN A 107 12.13 -10.17 -15.00
C GLN A 107 11.59 -11.33 -15.84
N ASP A 108 10.33 -11.74 -15.62
CA ASP A 108 9.62 -12.73 -16.41
C ASP A 108 9.39 -12.30 -17.88
N GLY A 109 9.52 -11.00 -18.16
CA GLY A 109 9.43 -10.41 -19.49
C GLY A 109 8.01 -10.04 -19.93
N ASP A 110 6.99 -10.46 -19.17
CA ASP A 110 5.60 -10.10 -19.38
C ASP A 110 5.28 -8.85 -18.55
N GLY A 111 4.52 -7.89 -19.08
CA GLY A 111 4.04 -6.73 -18.30
C GLY A 111 5.10 -5.85 -17.61
N TYR A 112 4.64 -5.04 -16.65
CA TYR A 112 5.44 -4.04 -15.95
C TYR A 112 5.03 -3.97 -14.48
N ASP A 113 6.01 -3.75 -13.61
CA ASP A 113 5.78 -3.22 -12.28
C ASP A 113 5.85 -1.69 -12.35
N TYR A 114 5.11 -1.03 -11.48
CA TYR A 114 5.22 0.41 -11.33
C TYR A 114 5.77 0.76 -9.94
N ALA A 115 6.44 1.90 -9.89
CA ALA A 115 6.94 2.46 -8.66
C ALA A 115 6.66 3.97 -8.65
N ILE A 116 5.97 4.43 -7.61
CA ILE A 116 5.64 5.83 -7.39
C ILE A 116 6.51 6.35 -6.25
N ALA A 117 7.28 7.40 -6.50
CA ALA A 117 8.09 8.06 -5.48
C ALA A 117 7.70 9.53 -5.30
N LYS A 118 7.52 9.94 -4.05
CA LYS A 118 7.36 11.35 -3.68
C LYS A 118 8.71 11.90 -3.23
N LEU A 119 9.23 12.89 -3.95
CA LEU A 119 10.45 13.61 -3.61
C LEU A 119 10.12 14.97 -3.00
N LYS A 120 10.78 15.30 -1.90
CA LYS A 120 10.78 16.64 -1.32
C LYS A 120 12.14 17.30 -1.56
N LYS A 121 12.15 18.47 -2.19
CA LYS A 121 13.34 19.31 -2.32
C LYS A 121 13.75 19.81 -0.94
N ILE A 122 15.02 19.59 -0.60
CA ILE A 122 15.68 20.11 0.61
C ILE A 122 16.49 21.36 0.23
N SER A 123 17.18 21.32 -0.91
CA SER A 123 17.94 22.43 -1.46
C SER A 123 17.95 22.37 -3.00
N ASP A 124 18.60 23.33 -3.67
CA ASP A 124 18.74 23.31 -5.14
C ASP A 124 19.46 22.07 -5.68
N THR A 125 20.23 21.39 -4.81
CA THR A 125 21.05 20.22 -5.14
C THR A 125 20.66 18.98 -4.32
N GLU A 126 19.63 19.06 -3.48
CA GLU A 126 19.32 17.95 -2.58
C GLU A 126 17.83 17.70 -2.50
N TYR A 127 17.49 16.43 -2.66
CA TYR A 127 16.13 15.93 -2.62
C TYR A 127 16.11 14.70 -1.73
N ARG A 128 15.01 14.53 -1.02
CA ARG A 128 14.77 13.35 -0.20
C ARG A 128 13.52 12.64 -0.66
N THR A 129 13.64 11.33 -0.85
CA THR A 129 12.49 10.45 -1.04
C THR A 129 11.72 10.37 0.28
N VAL A 130 10.44 10.73 0.23
CA VAL A 130 9.53 10.76 1.40
C VAL A 130 8.68 9.50 1.47
N LYS A 131 8.24 9.01 0.31
CA LYS A 131 7.41 7.80 0.20
C LYS A 131 7.72 7.11 -1.12
N VAL A 132 7.78 5.79 -1.08
CA VAL A 132 7.80 4.93 -2.27
C VAL A 132 6.65 3.96 -2.14
N GLU A 133 5.86 3.85 -3.20
CA GLU A 133 4.80 2.86 -3.37
C GLU A 133 5.16 2.01 -4.60
N VAL A 134 5.01 0.70 -4.50
CA VAL A 134 5.29 -0.24 -5.58
C VAL A 134 4.08 -1.14 -5.77
N GLY A 135 3.81 -1.51 -7.01
CA GLY A 135 2.73 -2.45 -7.32
C GLY A 135 2.83 -2.98 -8.74
N ARG A 136 1.93 -3.89 -9.09
CA ARG A 136 1.83 -4.42 -10.46
C ARG A 136 0.96 -3.53 -11.32
N GLU A 137 1.42 -3.25 -12.54
CA GLU A 137 0.57 -2.66 -13.57
C GLU A 137 -0.35 -3.77 -14.10
N VAL A 138 -1.61 -3.78 -13.68
CA VAL A 138 -2.63 -4.69 -14.20
C VAL A 138 -3.17 -4.08 -15.50
N ILE A 139 -2.83 -4.68 -16.63
CA ILE A 139 -3.32 -4.31 -17.97
C ILE A 139 -4.58 -5.12 -18.28
#